data_AF-A0A8S3K7V9-F1
#
_entry.id   AF-A0A8S3K7V9-F1
#
_cell.length_a   1.000
_cell.length_b   1.000
_cell.length_c   1.000
_cell.angle_alpha   90.00
_cell.angle_beta   90.00
_cell.angle_gamma   90.00
#
_symmetry.space_group_name_H-M   'P 1'
#
loop_
_entity.id
_entity.type
_entity.pdbx_description
1 polymer ?
#
loop_
_entity_poly.entity_id
_entity_poly.type
_entity_poly.pdbx_seq_one_letter_code
_entity_poly.pdbx_strand_id
1 'polypeptide(L)'
;MSSHPLKQIDLRQRIYDLLGQMNKCEVVKYLQKEGIARSTIYSIIKRCENGISIQEKPGKGRPPTLNQKKQLKLRNLVENRIG
;
A
#
# COMPACT_ATOMS: atom_id res chain seq x y z
N MET A 1 12.60 -8.85 -11.49
CA MET A 1 11.83 -9.91 -10.78
C MET A 1 10.66 -9.25 -10.07
N SER A 2 9.45 -9.39 -10.62
CA SER A 2 8.25 -8.66 -10.19
C SER A 2 7.35 -9.55 -9.34
N SER A 3 7.53 -9.46 -8.03
CA SER A 3 6.83 -10.28 -7.04
C SER A 3 5.47 -9.66 -6.64
N HIS A 4 4.40 -10.19 -7.22
CA HIS A 4 3.03 -10.34 -6.69
C HIS A 4 2.33 -9.17 -5.95
N PRO A 5 1.79 -8.16 -6.67
CA PRO A 5 0.67 -7.35 -6.16
C PRO A 5 -0.67 -8.12 -6.15
N LEU A 6 -0.84 -9.10 -7.06
CA LEU A 6 -2.11 -9.85 -7.24
C LEU A 6 -2.55 -10.59 -5.97
N LYS A 7 -1.65 -11.37 -5.34
CA LYS A 7 -1.95 -12.16 -4.13
C LYS A 7 -2.41 -11.30 -2.94
N GLN A 8 -1.95 -10.04 -2.86
CA GLN A 8 -2.31 -9.14 -1.77
C GLN A 8 -3.68 -8.49 -1.96
N ILE A 9 -4.05 -8.18 -3.21
CA ILE A 9 -5.37 -7.66 -3.55
C ILE A 9 -6.44 -8.72 -3.25
N ASP A 10 -6.17 -9.97 -3.61
CA ASP A 10 -7.07 -11.10 -3.37
C ASP A 10 -7.38 -11.29 -1.88
N LEU A 11 -6.36 -11.19 -1.01
CA LEU A 11 -6.56 -11.32 0.43
C LEU A 11 -7.42 -10.20 1.02
N ARG A 12 -7.22 -8.96 0.55
CA ARG A 12 -8.00 -7.80 1.02
C ARG A 12 -9.46 -7.92 0.63
N GLN A 13 -9.72 -8.33 -0.61
CA GLN A 13 -11.08 -8.58 -1.10
C GLN A 13 -11.75 -9.68 -0.27
N ARG A 14 -11.05 -10.79 -0.07
CA ARG A 14 -11.56 -11.91 0.72
C ARG A 14 -11.90 -11.53 2.16
N ILE A 15 -11.07 -10.73 2.83
CA ILE A 15 -11.36 -10.22 4.18
C ILE A 15 -12.60 -9.32 4.17
N TYR A 16 -12.74 -8.48 3.14
CA TYR A 16 -13.89 -7.59 3.01
C TYR A 16 -15.21 -8.38 2.87
N ASP A 17 -15.22 -9.40 2.02
CA ASP A 17 -16.39 -10.26 1.80
C ASP A 17 -16.75 -11.02 3.10
N LEU A 18 -15.75 -11.55 3.80
CA LEU A 18 -15.94 -12.26 5.08
C LEU A 18 -16.47 -11.35 6.20
N LEU A 19 -16.03 -10.09 6.27
CA LEU A 19 -16.54 -9.13 7.26
C LEU A 19 -18.03 -8.81 7.09
N GLY A 20 -18.59 -9.00 5.89
CA GLY A 20 -20.03 -8.88 5.64
C GLY A 20 -20.86 -10.09 6.09
N GLN A 21 -20.21 -11.24 6.32
CA GLN A 21 -20.88 -12.51 6.60
C GLN A 21 -20.71 -13.00 8.04
N MET A 22 -19.63 -12.61 8.72
CA MET A 22 -19.27 -13.15 10.03
C MET A 22 -18.60 -12.10 10.93
N ASN A 23 -18.58 -12.38 12.23
CA ASN A 23 -17.99 -11.48 13.21
C ASN A 23 -16.47 -11.38 13.05
N LYS A 24 -15.89 -10.21 13.34
CA LYS A 24 -14.43 -9.96 13.23
C LYS A 24 -13.58 -11.04 13.90
N CYS A 25 -14.00 -11.52 15.08
CA CYS A 25 -13.29 -12.56 15.81
C CYS A 25 -13.26 -13.91 15.06
N GLU A 26 -14.32 -14.25 14.34
CA GLU A 26 -14.42 -15.47 13.55
C GLU A 26 -13.59 -15.38 12.27
N VAL A 27 -13.62 -14.22 11.60
CA VAL A 27 -12.77 -13.91 10.44
C VAL A 27 -11.29 -14.10 10.80
N VAL A 28 -10.85 -13.55 11.93
CA VAL A 28 -9.47 -13.68 12.40
C VAL A 28 -9.11 -15.13 12.68
N LYS A 29 -9.97 -15.89 13.36
CA LYS A 29 -9.73 -17.32 13.64
C LYS A 29 -9.67 -18.15 12.36
N TYR A 30 -10.54 -17.90 11.40
CA TYR A 30 -10.58 -18.61 10.12
C TYR A 30 -9.30 -18.37 9.31
N LEU A 31 -8.92 -17.11 9.10
CA LEU A 31 -7.73 -16.76 8.32
C LEU A 31 -6.42 -17.14 9.03
N GLN A 32 -6.42 -17.17 10.36
CA GLN A 32 -5.28 -17.66 11.12
C GLN A 32 -5.06 -19.17 10.91
N LYS A 33 -6.14 -19.97 10.78
CA LYS A 33 -6.01 -21.40 10.44
C LYS A 33 -5.42 -21.63 9.05
N GLU A 34 -5.63 -20.68 8.13
CA GLU A 34 -5.03 -20.70 6.79
C GLU A 34 -3.56 -20.23 6.77
N GLY A 35 -2.99 -19.91 7.93
CA GLY A 35 -1.58 -19.50 8.06
C GLY A 35 -1.33 -18.00 7.87
N ILE A 36 -2.37 -17.17 7.86
CA ILE A 36 -2.22 -15.71 7.73
C ILE A 36 -1.91 -15.11 9.11
N ALA A 37 -0.86 -14.29 9.17
CA ALA A 37 -0.47 -13.61 10.40
C ALA A 37 -1.60 -12.69 10.92
N ARG A 38 -1.87 -12.74 12.23
CA ARG A 38 -2.89 -11.89 12.88
C ARG A 38 -2.66 -10.40 12.62
N SER A 39 -1.40 -9.96 12.62
CA SER A 39 -1.02 -8.57 12.32
C SER A 39 -1.51 -8.13 10.94
N THR A 40 -1.35 -8.98 9.92
CA THR A 40 -1.83 -8.73 8.56
C THR A 40 -3.35 -8.63 8.52
N ILE A 41 -4.05 -9.55 9.17
CA ILE A 41 -5.52 -9.56 9.21
C ILE A 41 -6.03 -8.26 9.85
N TYR A 42 -5.55 -7.91 11.04
CA TYR A 42 -5.97 -6.67 11.71
C TYR A 42 -5.56 -5.41 10.95
N SER A 43 -4.42 -5.41 10.26
CA SER A 43 -4.01 -4.30 9.39
C SER A 43 -5.02 -4.07 8.26
N ILE A 44 -5.47 -5.16 7.63
CA ILE A 44 -6.45 -5.09 6.55
C ILE A 44 -7.83 -4.68 7.09
N ILE A 45 -8.31 -5.29 8.17
CA ILE A 45 -9.59 -4.91 8.81
C ILE A 45 -9.59 -3.42 9.15
N LYS A 46 -8.50 -2.91 9.77
CA LYS A 46 -8.37 -1.49 10.10
C LYS A 46 -8.41 -0.60 8.85
N ARG A 47 -7.84 -1.04 7.72
CA ARG A 47 -7.94 -0.29 6.46
C ARG A 47 -9.39 -0.26 5.94
N CYS A 48 -10.10 -1.38 6.01
CA CYS A 48 -11.51 -1.46 5.63
C CYS A 48 -12.38 -0.53 6.48
N GLU A 49 -12.18 -0.50 7.80
CA GLU A 49 -12.88 0.40 8.72
C GLU A 49 -12.63 1.89 8.43
N ASN A 50 -11.41 2.22 7.99
CA ASN A 50 -11.04 3.58 7.62
C ASN A 50 -11.49 3.98 6.20
N GLY A 51 -12.25 3.13 5.49
CA GLY A 51 -12.71 3.40 4.12
C GLY A 51 -11.60 3.47 3.08
N ILE A 52 -10.41 2.91 3.38
CA ILE A 52 -9.29 2.90 2.44
C ILE A 52 -9.59 1.87 1.35
N SER A 53 -9.52 2.28 0.09
CA SER A 53 -9.75 1.40 -1.05
C SER A 53 -8.82 0.17 -1.03
N ILE A 54 -9.38 -0.97 -1.43
CA ILE A 54 -8.67 -2.24 -1.58
C ILE A 54 -7.57 -2.13 -2.64
N GLN A 55 -7.80 -1.30 -3.68
CA GLN A 55 -6.87 -1.06 -4.76
C GLN A 55 -5.71 -0.20 -4.28
N GLU A 56 -4.49 -0.72 -4.44
CA GLU A 56 -3.29 0.07 -4.22
C GLU A 56 -3.18 1.13 -5.31
N LYS A 57 -3.20 2.39 -4.91
CA LYS A 57 -2.76 3.46 -5.82
C LYS A 57 -1.27 3.22 -6.11
N PRO A 58 -0.83 3.39 -7.36
CA PRO A 58 0.59 3.32 -7.66
C PRO A 58 1.30 4.34 -6.77
N GLY A 59 2.24 3.84 -5.95
CA GLY A 59 3.04 4.72 -5.11
C GLY A 59 3.71 5.76 -6.01
N LYS A 60 3.62 7.04 -5.62
CA LYS A 60 4.46 8.08 -6.25
C LYS A 60 5.90 7.78 -5.84
N GLY A 61 6.53 6.87 -6.55
CA GLY A 61 7.96 6.59 -6.43
C GLY A 61 8.78 7.82 -6.77
N ARG A 62 10.10 7.71 -6.60
CA ARG A 62 11.01 8.77 -7.05
C ARG A 62 10.77 8.98 -8.55
N PRO A 63 10.43 10.21 -8.99
CA PRO A 63 10.23 10.46 -10.41
C PRO A 63 11.53 10.16 -11.15
N PRO A 64 11.47 9.48 -12.31
CA PRO A 64 12.67 9.11 -13.07
C PRO A 64 13.40 10.34 -13.61
N THR A 65 12.69 11.46 -13.76
CA THR A 65 13.21 12.72 -14.26
C THR A 65 12.98 13.85 -13.26
N LEU A 66 13.92 14.79 -13.25
CA LEU A 66 13.76 16.05 -12.53
C LEU A 66 12.76 16.92 -13.30
N ASN A 67 11.75 17.42 -12.61
CA ASN A 67 10.85 18.45 -13.14
C ASN A 67 11.68 19.71 -13.50
N GLN A 68 11.29 20.43 -14.55
CA GLN A 68 11.89 21.71 -15.00
C GLN A 68 12.18 22.67 -13.85
N LYS A 69 11.27 22.82 -12.87
CA LYS A 69 11.52 23.66 -11.68
C LYS A 69 12.74 23.22 -10.87
N LYS A 70 12.90 21.90 -10.71
CA LYS A 70 14.05 21.31 -10.00
C LYS A 70 15.32 21.37 -10.85
N GLN A 71 15.22 21.25 -12.16
CA GLN A 71 16.35 21.44 -13.09
C GLN A 71 16.86 22.88 -13.07
N LEU A 72 15.96 23.87 -13.12
CA LEU A 72 16.32 25.29 -13.02
C LEU A 72 16.99 25.60 -11.68
N LYS A 73 16.43 25.09 -10.58
CA LYS A 73 17.04 25.24 -9.24
C LYS A 73 18.44 24.62 -9.20
N LEU A 74 18.62 23.43 -9.78
CA LEU A 74 19.93 22.78 -9.87
C LEU A 74 20.92 23.62 -10.68
N ARG A 75 20.49 24.14 -11.84
CA ARG A 75 21.31 24.99 -12.69
C ARG A 75 21.78 26.26 -11.95
N ASN A 76 20.85 26.96 -11.30
CA ASN A 76 21.17 28.16 -10.52
C ASN A 76 22.14 27.86 -9.37
N LEU A 77 22.02 26.69 -8.72
CA LEU A 77 22.93 26.28 -7.65
C LEU A 77 24.34 25.98 -8.17
N VAL A 78 24.47 25.47 -9.40
CA VAL A 78 25.77 25.22 -10.04
C VAL A 78 26.39 26.54 -10.52
N GLU A 79 25.61 27.40 -11.15
CA GLU A 79 26.08 28.69 -11.68
C GLU A 79 26.50 29.66 -10.57
N ASN A 80 25.85 29.63 -9.40
CA ASN A 80 26.20 30.46 -8.25
C ASN A 80 27.14 29.76 -7.25
N ARG A 81 27.76 28.64 -7.65
CA ARG A 81 28.73 27.96 -6.80
C ARG A 81 30.05 28.74 -6.81
N ILE A 82 30.22 29.60 -5.81
CA ILE A 82 31.51 30.19 -5.50
C ILE A 82 32.38 29.07 -4.92
N GLY A 83 33.44 28.70 -5.64
CA GLY A 83 34.50 27.81 -5.20
C GLY A 83 35.75 28.61 -4.87
#